data_AF-A0AA40KPS3-F1
#
_entry.id   AF-A0AA40KPS3-F1
#
_cell.length_a   1.000
_cell.length_b   1.000
_cell.length_c   1.000
_cell.angle_alpha   90.00
_cell.angle_beta   90.00
_cell.angle_gamma   90.00
#
_symmetry.space_group_name_H-M   'P 1'
#
loop_
_entity.id
_entity.type
_entity.pdbx_description
1 polymer ?
#
loop_
_entity_poly.entity_id
_entity_poly.type
_entity_poly.pdbx_seq_one_letter_code
_entity_poly.pdbx_strand_id
1 'polypeptide(L)'
;MNKNKEIIVLDHKRSNAINIGMTKLPPPRSIKTAILKMDATIMNREGIEKLLTMLPTEEERSRIQEAQAANPDLPLGSAEQFLLTLASISELPARLKLWAFKLDFENSEKEIADPLMDLKQGMETLRVNKTFRGILSTLLSIGIFLNGNEVKGFQLEYLAKVPEVKDTVHKHSLLHHLCHMVMEKFPDSTDLYSEIGAVTRASKIDFDELAANIGKLESECKASWDHLKLIAKHDGSTMMKVKMSDFLADCAERIIVLGIVHRRIINRFHKFVLWLGIPLHRVQDTKPNEFCRIVSEFALEYRTTRERVIQQLEKKANHRERNKTRGKMITEVGKFRTKEDRADAELRQLLGSDISDVESIHGTLPWRRQRKDALGGDRAGELDVILNEWFCVYKFCDGNCG
;
A
#
# COMPACT_ATOMS: atom_id res chain seq x y z
N MET A 1 42.39 4.50 51.47
CA MET A 1 41.54 3.60 50.67
C MET A 1 42.10 3.58 49.26
N ASN A 2 42.83 2.52 48.92
CA ASN A 2 43.51 2.36 47.64
C ASN A 2 42.49 2.35 46.50
N LYS A 3 42.47 3.40 45.68
CA LYS A 3 42.01 3.26 44.30
C LYS A 3 43.02 2.33 43.64
N ASN A 4 42.62 1.12 43.27
CA ASN A 4 43.45 0.25 42.43
C ASN A 4 43.95 1.10 41.26
N LYS A 5 45.27 1.25 41.13
CA LYS A 5 45.86 1.98 40.01
C LYS A 5 45.64 1.12 38.76
N GLU A 6 44.69 1.51 37.92
CA GLU A 6 44.47 0.91 36.62
C GLU A 6 45.25 1.67 35.56
N ILE A 7 45.75 0.97 34.56
CA ILE A 7 46.42 1.57 33.40
C ILE A 7 45.34 2.08 32.45
N ILE A 8 45.27 3.40 32.28
CA ILE A 8 44.36 4.08 31.36
C ILE A 8 45.20 4.78 30.29
N VAL A 9 44.97 4.43 29.03
CA VAL A 9 45.75 4.90 27.87
C VAL A 9 44.87 5.67 26.89
N LEU A 10 43.60 5.29 26.81
CA LEU A 10 42.62 5.95 25.94
C LEU A 10 42.22 7.31 26.52
N ASP A 11 41.84 8.24 25.65
CA ASP A 11 41.24 9.49 26.10
C ASP A 11 39.87 9.23 26.74
N HIS A 12 39.45 10.15 27.61
CA HIS A 12 38.21 10.01 28.36
C HIS A 12 36.97 9.85 27.48
N LYS A 13 36.92 10.48 26.29
CA LYS A 13 35.77 10.40 25.39
C LYS A 13 35.71 9.04 24.71
N ARG A 14 36.84 8.53 24.21
CA ARG A 14 36.95 7.19 23.61
C ARG A 14 36.69 6.09 24.63
N SER A 15 37.30 6.17 25.81
CA SER A 15 37.10 5.20 26.89
C SER A 15 35.62 5.12 27.30
N ASN A 16 34.95 6.26 27.49
CA ASN A 16 33.51 6.29 27.78
C ASN A 16 32.66 5.71 26.64
N ALA A 17 32.99 6.00 25.37
CA ALA A 17 32.26 5.44 24.24
C ALA A 17 32.36 3.90 24.17
N ILE A 18 33.54 3.34 24.46
CA ILE A 18 33.76 1.90 24.53
C ILE A 18 32.99 1.28 25.70
N ASN A 19 33.10 1.87 26.90
CA ASN A 19 32.41 1.39 28.09
C ASN A 19 30.88 1.38 27.91
N ILE A 20 30.32 2.45 27.33
CA ILE A 20 28.89 2.50 26.98
C ILE A 20 28.55 1.41 25.96
N GLY A 21 29.39 1.20 24.94
CA GLY A 21 29.17 0.16 23.95
C GLY A 21 29.19 -1.25 24.53
N MET A 22 30.08 -1.53 25.48
CA MET A 22 30.17 -2.82 26.16
C MET A 22 28.90 -3.19 26.94
N THR A 23 28.15 -2.21 27.46
CA THR A 23 26.90 -2.50 28.19
C THR A 23 25.81 -3.12 27.31
N LYS A 24 25.91 -2.92 25.99
CA LYS A 24 24.98 -3.48 24.99
C LYS A 24 25.50 -4.78 24.36
N LEU A 25 26.69 -5.22 24.74
CA LEU A 25 27.32 -6.42 24.19
C LEU A 25 27.24 -7.57 25.19
N PRO A 26 27.34 -8.82 24.69
CA PRO A 26 27.54 -9.99 25.54
C PRO A 26 28.82 -9.86 26.39
N PRO A 27 28.99 -10.70 27.43
CA PRO A 27 30.20 -10.70 28.24
C PRO A 27 31.48 -10.77 27.39
N PRO A 28 32.52 -9.93 27.64
CA PRO A 28 33.72 -9.89 26.81
C PRO A 28 34.40 -11.24 26.57
N ARG A 29 34.28 -12.16 27.54
CA ARG A 29 34.81 -13.52 27.45
C ARG A 29 34.11 -14.38 26.38
N SER A 30 32.84 -14.14 26.09
CA SER A 30 32.08 -14.89 25.09
C SER A 30 32.19 -14.30 23.68
N ILE A 31 32.50 -13.01 23.56
CA ILE A 31 32.59 -12.28 22.28
C ILE A 31 33.58 -12.93 21.32
N LYS A 32 34.80 -13.26 21.79
CA LYS A 32 35.83 -13.89 20.94
C LYS A 32 35.34 -15.22 20.36
N THR A 33 34.77 -16.07 21.19
CA THR A 33 34.23 -17.37 20.76
C THR A 33 33.04 -17.20 19.82
N ALA A 34 32.16 -16.23 20.11
CA ALA A 34 31.01 -15.92 19.26
C ALA A 34 31.43 -15.48 17.85
N ILE A 35 32.45 -14.61 17.74
CA ILE A 35 32.97 -14.14 16.45
C ILE A 35 33.66 -15.27 15.68
N LEU A 36 34.50 -16.08 16.36
CA LEU A 36 35.20 -17.20 15.72
C LEU A 36 34.25 -18.27 15.21
N LYS A 37 33.13 -18.50 15.91
CA LYS A 37 32.09 -19.48 15.53
C LYS A 37 30.93 -18.88 14.72
N MET A 38 30.87 -17.54 14.58
CA MET A 38 29.72 -16.80 14.04
C MET A 38 28.39 -17.23 14.67
N ASP A 39 28.37 -17.31 16.01
CA ASP A 39 27.26 -17.84 16.79
C ASP A 39 26.20 -16.76 17.07
N ALA A 40 25.11 -16.81 16.31
CA ALA A 40 23.99 -15.87 16.39
C ALA A 40 23.19 -15.97 17.71
N THR A 41 23.37 -17.04 18.50
CA THR A 41 22.69 -17.19 19.80
C THR A 41 23.33 -16.32 20.89
N ILE A 42 24.61 -15.99 20.72
CA ILE A 42 25.37 -15.19 21.68
C ILE A 42 25.34 -13.72 21.28
N MET A 43 25.42 -13.41 19.98
CA MET A 43 25.47 -12.04 19.48
C MET A 43 24.62 -11.87 18.23
N ASN A 44 23.81 -10.83 18.24
CA ASN A 44 22.91 -10.48 17.14
C ASN A 44 23.56 -9.47 16.17
N ARG A 45 22.79 -9.09 15.14
CA ARG A 45 23.22 -8.16 14.10
C ARG A 45 23.60 -6.77 14.61
N GLU A 46 22.89 -6.25 15.61
CA GLU A 46 23.20 -4.96 16.25
C GLU A 46 24.53 -5.00 17.01
N GLY A 47 24.83 -6.13 17.68
CA GLY A 47 26.09 -6.33 18.37
C GLY A 47 27.29 -6.31 17.41
N ILE A 48 27.15 -6.94 16.24
CA ILE A 48 28.17 -6.92 15.18
C ILE A 48 28.41 -5.48 14.69
N GLU A 49 27.33 -4.75 14.43
CA GLU A 49 27.39 -3.34 14.03
C GLU A 49 28.12 -2.49 15.06
N LYS A 50 27.77 -2.69 16.34
CA LYS A 50 28.41 -1.97 17.44
C LYS A 50 29.91 -2.29 17.52
N LEU A 51 30.30 -3.55 17.35
CA LEU A 51 31.72 -3.94 17.29
C LEU A 51 32.46 -3.30 16.11
N LEU A 52 31.84 -3.22 14.94
CA LEU A 52 32.43 -2.53 13.78
C LEU A 52 32.71 -1.04 14.06
N THR A 53 31.91 -0.38 14.90
CA THR A 53 32.18 1.02 15.31
C THR A 53 33.27 1.18 16.38
N MET A 54 33.64 0.08 17.06
CA MET A 54 34.55 0.07 18.20
C MET A 54 35.87 -0.64 17.91
N LEU A 55 36.17 -0.88 16.63
CA LEU A 55 37.43 -1.50 16.23
C LEU A 55 38.63 -0.69 16.76
N PRO A 56 39.62 -1.35 17.40
CA PRO A 56 40.84 -0.70 17.83
C PRO A 56 41.69 -0.29 16.62
N THR A 57 42.32 0.89 16.68
CA THR A 57 43.37 1.24 15.71
C THR A 57 44.71 0.57 16.08
N GLU A 58 45.63 0.46 15.13
CA GLU A 58 46.94 -0.14 15.41
C GLU A 58 47.74 0.73 16.40
N GLU A 59 47.58 2.04 16.36
CA GLU A 59 48.18 2.97 17.32
C GLU A 59 47.57 2.84 18.72
N GLU A 60 46.24 2.66 18.83
CA GLU A 60 45.58 2.36 20.10
C GLU A 60 46.11 1.05 20.68
N ARG A 61 46.25 0.02 19.84
CA ARG A 61 46.80 -1.29 20.24
C ARG A 61 48.24 -1.19 20.73
N SER A 62 49.14 -0.54 19.99
CA SER A 62 50.55 -0.40 20.36
C SER A 62 50.69 0.32 21.70
N ARG A 63 50.01 1.46 21.87
CA ARG A 63 50.07 2.24 23.11
C ARG A 63 49.57 1.45 24.32
N ILE A 64 48.49 0.68 24.17
CA ILE A 64 47.98 -0.15 25.28
C ILE A 64 48.98 -1.27 25.63
N GLN A 65 49.60 -1.90 24.63
CA GLN A 65 50.60 -2.95 24.85
C GLN A 65 51.88 -2.42 25.51
N GLU A 66 52.38 -1.27 25.06
CA GLU A 66 53.54 -0.58 25.64
C GLU A 66 53.28 -0.19 27.10
N ALA A 67 52.10 0.36 27.40
CA ALA A 67 51.73 0.74 28.75
C ALA A 67 51.61 -0.47 29.69
N GLN A 68 51.08 -1.60 29.19
CA GLN A 68 51.02 -2.86 29.92
C GLN A 68 52.41 -3.46 30.16
N ALA A 69 53.31 -3.37 29.17
CA ALA A 69 54.68 -3.86 29.30
C ALA A 69 55.51 -3.01 30.27
N ALA A 70 55.26 -1.70 30.32
CA ALA A 70 55.91 -0.78 31.25
C ALA A 70 55.41 -0.94 32.70
N ASN A 71 54.18 -1.43 32.90
CA ASN A 71 53.57 -1.60 34.22
C ASN A 71 52.92 -2.99 34.36
N PRO A 72 53.71 -4.08 34.39
CA PRO A 72 53.18 -5.44 34.38
C PRO A 72 52.36 -5.78 35.64
N ASP A 73 52.60 -5.11 36.76
CA ASP A 73 51.93 -5.35 38.05
C ASP A 73 50.55 -4.67 38.17
N LEU A 74 50.17 -3.81 37.21
CA LEU A 74 48.91 -3.08 37.23
C LEU A 74 47.92 -3.64 36.18
N PRO A 75 46.63 -3.76 36.52
CA PRO A 75 45.61 -4.16 35.56
C PRO A 75 45.27 -3.02 34.59
N LEU A 76 44.90 -3.37 33.35
CA LEU A 76 44.30 -2.43 32.40
C LEU A 76 42.92 -1.97 32.86
N GLY A 77 42.56 -0.75 32.46
CA GLY A 77 41.17 -0.32 32.44
C GLY A 77 40.29 -1.27 31.60
N SER A 78 39.00 -1.28 31.90
CA SER A 78 38.01 -2.15 31.25
C SER A 78 37.93 -1.94 29.72
N ALA A 79 38.01 -0.69 29.27
CA ALA A 79 38.00 -0.34 27.84
C ALA A 79 39.27 -0.84 27.13
N GLU A 80 40.45 -0.63 27.73
CA GLU A 80 41.74 -1.10 27.21
C GLU A 80 41.80 -2.63 27.13
N GLN A 81 41.33 -3.33 28.16
CA GLN A 81 41.26 -4.78 28.18
C GLN A 81 40.32 -5.31 27.08
N PHE A 82 39.19 -4.64 26.85
CA PHE A 82 38.25 -4.97 25.79
C PHE A 82 38.87 -4.77 24.40
N LEU A 83 39.53 -3.64 24.15
CA LEU A 83 40.21 -3.39 22.87
C LEU A 83 41.33 -4.39 22.59
N LEU A 84 42.14 -4.77 23.59
CA LEU A 84 43.13 -5.84 23.42
C LEU A 84 42.49 -7.20 23.12
N THR A 85 41.34 -7.49 23.74
CA THR A 85 40.58 -8.72 23.46
C THR A 85 40.14 -8.76 22.00
N LEU A 86 39.63 -7.63 21.47
CA LEU A 86 39.27 -7.49 20.05
C LEU A 86 40.50 -7.58 19.13
N ALA A 87 41.59 -6.89 19.46
CA ALA A 87 42.84 -6.93 18.69
C ALA A 87 43.50 -8.32 18.65
N SER A 88 43.17 -9.20 19.61
CA SER A 88 43.64 -10.59 19.62
C SER A 88 42.97 -11.49 18.56
N ILE A 89 41.94 -10.99 17.88
CA ILE A 89 41.18 -11.72 16.86
C ILE A 89 41.77 -11.38 15.49
N SER A 90 42.28 -12.39 14.79
CA SER A 90 42.81 -12.21 13.44
C SER A 90 41.72 -11.77 12.47
N GLU A 91 42.04 -10.78 11.62
CA GLU A 91 41.12 -10.28 10.58
C GLU A 91 39.72 -9.92 11.10
N LEU A 92 39.63 -9.35 12.32
CA LEU A 92 38.38 -9.01 12.97
C LEU A 92 37.39 -8.23 12.06
N PRO A 93 37.80 -7.18 11.33
CA PRO A 93 36.88 -6.44 10.46
C PRO A 93 36.28 -7.33 9.36
N ALA A 94 37.09 -8.21 8.77
CA ALA A 94 36.64 -9.13 7.72
C ALA A 94 35.65 -10.16 8.30
N ARG A 95 35.93 -10.71 9.50
CA ARG A 95 35.02 -11.67 10.17
C ARG A 95 33.67 -11.05 10.48
N LEU A 96 33.66 -9.84 11.04
CA LEU A 96 32.43 -9.15 11.40
C LEU A 96 31.59 -8.79 10.16
N LYS A 97 32.23 -8.30 9.09
CA LYS A 97 31.53 -7.98 7.83
C LYS A 97 30.95 -9.21 7.15
N LEU A 98 31.72 -10.31 7.08
CA LEU A 98 31.26 -11.58 6.55
C LEU A 98 30.08 -12.15 7.37
N TRP A 99 30.16 -12.05 8.69
CA TRP A 99 29.08 -12.49 9.56
C TRP A 99 27.83 -11.61 9.41
N ALA A 100 27.98 -10.29 9.31
CA ALA A 100 26.87 -9.38 9.02
C ALA A 100 26.15 -9.76 7.72
N PHE A 101 26.91 -9.94 6.62
CA PHE A 101 26.34 -10.38 5.35
C PHE A 101 25.57 -11.70 5.50
N LYS A 102 26.13 -12.67 6.22
CA LYS A 102 25.46 -13.95 6.47
C LYS A 102 24.11 -13.81 7.20
N LEU A 103 24.00 -12.86 8.13
CA LEU A 103 22.75 -12.63 8.87
C LEU A 103 21.72 -11.85 8.03
N ASP A 104 22.17 -10.92 7.20
CA ASP A 104 21.29 -10.02 6.46
C ASP A 104 20.77 -10.63 5.15
N PHE A 105 21.53 -11.56 4.55
CA PHE A 105 21.28 -12.06 3.19
C PHE A 105 19.83 -12.53 2.95
N GLU A 106 19.28 -13.37 3.82
CA GLU A 106 17.91 -13.90 3.64
C GLU A 106 16.85 -12.80 3.69
N ASN A 107 17.05 -11.78 4.53
CA ASN A 107 16.13 -10.64 4.60
C ASN A 107 16.27 -9.76 3.37
N SER A 108 17.49 -9.43 2.95
CA SER A 108 17.74 -8.64 1.74
C SER A 108 17.22 -9.32 0.48
N GLU A 109 17.32 -10.65 0.40
CA GLU A 109 16.73 -11.42 -0.70
C GLU A 109 15.20 -11.31 -0.69
N LYS A 110 14.54 -11.49 0.46
CA LYS A 110 13.08 -11.37 0.58
C LYS A 110 12.56 -9.98 0.25
N GLU A 111 13.26 -8.94 0.70
CA GLU A 111 12.93 -7.54 0.40
C GLU A 111 12.90 -7.24 -1.11
N ILE A 112 13.65 -8.01 -1.91
CA ILE A 112 13.65 -7.92 -3.37
C ILE A 112 12.63 -8.89 -3.99
N ALA A 113 12.57 -10.13 -3.50
CA ALA A 113 11.74 -11.19 -4.07
C ALA A 113 10.24 -10.95 -3.88
N ASP A 114 9.82 -10.46 -2.71
CA ASP A 114 8.41 -10.29 -2.37
C ASP A 114 7.71 -9.24 -3.25
N PRO A 115 8.27 -8.04 -3.47
CA PRO A 115 7.70 -7.07 -4.40
C PRO A 115 7.57 -7.57 -5.84
N LEU A 116 8.54 -8.37 -6.29
CA LEU A 116 8.51 -8.98 -7.62
C LEU A 116 7.35 -9.99 -7.74
N MET A 117 7.15 -10.81 -6.70
CA MET A 117 6.01 -11.73 -6.63
C MET A 117 4.69 -10.97 -6.58
N ASP A 118 4.61 -9.89 -5.81
CA ASP A 118 3.42 -9.02 -5.74
C ASP A 118 3.08 -8.39 -7.09
N LEU A 119 4.08 -7.89 -7.83
CA LEU A 119 3.86 -7.35 -9.16
C LEU A 119 3.35 -8.43 -10.13
N LYS A 120 3.98 -9.61 -10.12
CA LYS A 120 3.52 -10.75 -10.93
C LYS A 120 2.07 -11.11 -10.61
N GLN A 121 1.75 -11.29 -9.33
CA GLN A 121 0.41 -11.65 -8.87
C GLN A 121 -0.60 -10.54 -9.21
N GLY A 122 -0.23 -9.27 -9.01
CA GLY A 122 -1.08 -8.13 -9.31
C GLY A 122 -1.48 -8.07 -10.79
N MET A 123 -0.54 -8.31 -11.71
CA MET A 123 -0.84 -8.40 -13.15
C MET A 123 -1.80 -9.55 -13.47
N GLU A 124 -1.58 -10.74 -12.91
CA GLU A 124 -2.43 -11.90 -13.13
C GLU A 124 -3.84 -11.66 -12.59
N THR A 125 -3.95 -11.14 -11.37
CA THR A 125 -5.21 -10.75 -10.73
C THR A 125 -5.96 -9.75 -11.60
N LEU A 126 -5.36 -8.61 -11.96
CA LEU A 126 -6.02 -7.58 -12.78
C LEU A 126 -6.46 -8.11 -14.14
N ARG A 127 -5.67 -9.00 -14.75
CA ARG A 127 -5.99 -9.59 -16.06
C ARG A 127 -7.29 -10.38 -16.03
N VAL A 128 -7.56 -11.13 -14.96
CA VAL A 128 -8.77 -11.99 -14.87
C VAL A 128 -9.90 -11.37 -14.06
N ASN A 129 -9.66 -10.23 -13.41
CA ASN A 129 -10.61 -9.58 -12.52
C ASN A 129 -11.87 -9.09 -13.27
N LYS A 130 -13.03 -9.67 -12.93
CA LYS A 130 -14.32 -9.36 -13.57
C LYS A 130 -14.81 -7.97 -13.19
N THR A 131 -14.68 -7.58 -11.92
CA THR A 131 -15.07 -6.25 -11.41
C THR A 131 -14.29 -5.15 -12.13
N PHE A 132 -12.96 -5.28 -12.22
CA PHE A 132 -12.09 -4.34 -12.92
C PHE A 132 -12.48 -4.19 -14.39
N ARG A 133 -12.69 -5.32 -15.11
CA ARG A 133 -13.17 -5.29 -16.49
C ARG A 133 -14.54 -4.62 -16.63
N GLY A 134 -15.46 -4.90 -15.71
CA GLY A 134 -16.80 -4.29 -15.68
C GLY A 134 -16.75 -2.78 -15.47
N ILE A 135 -15.87 -2.33 -14.57
CA ILE A 135 -15.60 -0.90 -14.33
C ILE A 135 -15.04 -0.24 -15.60
N LEU A 136 -13.97 -0.78 -16.19
CA LEU A 136 -13.35 -0.20 -17.39
C LEU A 136 -14.34 -0.16 -18.57
N SER A 137 -15.10 -1.25 -18.78
CA SER A 137 -16.10 -1.32 -19.85
C SER A 137 -17.24 -0.32 -19.66
N THR A 138 -17.69 -0.13 -18.41
CA THR A 138 -18.75 0.83 -18.10
C THR A 138 -18.24 2.25 -18.28
N LEU A 139 -17.03 2.54 -17.81
CA LEU A 139 -16.40 3.86 -17.96
C LEU A 139 -16.18 4.21 -19.43
N LEU A 140 -15.73 3.26 -20.25
CA LEU A 140 -15.62 3.44 -21.71
C LEU A 140 -16.98 3.76 -22.33
N SER A 141 -18.03 3.03 -21.94
CA SER A 141 -19.39 3.23 -22.45
C SER A 141 -19.92 4.63 -22.09
N ILE A 142 -19.67 5.10 -20.86
CA ILE A 142 -20.02 6.45 -20.44
C ILE A 142 -19.24 7.48 -21.26
N GLY A 143 -17.94 7.29 -21.46
CA GLY A 143 -17.11 8.19 -22.26
C GLY A 143 -17.56 8.30 -23.72
N ILE A 144 -17.91 7.18 -24.36
CA ILE A 144 -18.45 7.17 -25.74
C ILE A 144 -19.77 7.94 -25.80
N PHE A 145 -20.67 7.67 -24.84
CA PHE A 145 -21.97 8.34 -24.79
C PHE A 145 -21.83 9.85 -24.58
N LEU A 146 -21.02 10.28 -23.61
CA LEU A 146 -20.86 11.69 -23.27
C LEU A 146 -20.10 12.49 -24.34
N ASN A 147 -19.09 11.89 -24.99
CA ASN A 147 -18.28 12.59 -25.98
C ASN A 147 -18.82 12.48 -27.41
N GLY A 148 -19.84 11.66 -27.65
CA GLY A 148 -20.43 11.46 -28.98
C GLY A 148 -19.49 10.85 -30.02
N ASN A 149 -18.35 10.29 -29.58
CA ASN A 149 -17.30 9.76 -30.45
C ASN A 149 -17.04 8.29 -30.11
N GLU A 150 -16.98 7.45 -31.15
CA GLU A 150 -16.65 6.05 -30.99
C GLU A 150 -15.14 5.86 -30.76
N VAL A 151 -14.78 5.54 -29.51
CA VAL A 151 -13.40 5.28 -29.11
C VAL A 151 -13.25 3.83 -28.64
N LYS A 152 -12.10 3.23 -28.92
CA LYS A 152 -11.83 1.81 -28.60
C LYS A 152 -11.25 1.60 -27.19
N GLY A 153 -10.91 2.68 -26.49
CA GLY A 153 -10.27 2.64 -25.18
C GLY A 153 -9.93 4.04 -24.68
N PHE A 154 -9.37 4.10 -23.47
CA PHE A 154 -8.89 5.32 -22.84
C PHE A 154 -7.58 5.04 -22.10
N GLN A 155 -6.81 6.09 -21.83
CA GLN A 155 -5.58 6.03 -21.05
C GLN A 155 -5.88 5.75 -19.58
N LEU A 156 -5.19 4.80 -18.96
CA LEU A 156 -5.50 4.33 -17.61
C LEU A 156 -5.34 5.43 -16.55
N GLU A 157 -4.47 6.41 -16.81
CA GLU A 157 -4.27 7.61 -15.99
C GLU A 157 -5.57 8.40 -15.80
N TYR A 158 -6.54 8.25 -16.71
CA TYR A 158 -7.85 8.87 -16.57
C TYR A 158 -8.62 8.38 -15.34
N LEU A 159 -8.32 7.19 -14.80
CA LEU A 159 -8.93 6.70 -13.56
C LEU A 159 -8.76 7.68 -12.40
N ALA A 160 -7.66 8.44 -12.34
CA ALA A 160 -7.44 9.46 -11.33
C ALA A 160 -8.42 10.65 -11.44
N LYS A 161 -8.97 10.92 -12.63
CA LYS A 161 -9.89 12.03 -12.88
C LYS A 161 -11.37 11.67 -12.67
N VAL A 162 -11.70 10.38 -12.70
CA VAL A 162 -13.08 9.88 -12.55
C VAL A 162 -13.78 10.38 -11.27
N PRO A 163 -13.10 10.47 -10.11
CA PRO A 163 -13.73 10.99 -8.89
C PRO A 163 -13.93 12.51 -8.90
N GLU A 164 -13.12 13.25 -9.67
CA GLU A 164 -13.11 14.71 -9.70
C GLU A 164 -14.24 15.30 -10.56
N VAL A 165 -14.57 14.62 -11.65
CA VAL A 165 -15.65 15.02 -12.56
C VAL A 165 -16.99 14.91 -11.85
N LYS A 166 -17.80 15.97 -11.84
CA LYS A 166 -19.13 16.00 -11.21
C LYS A 166 -20.23 16.35 -12.20
N ASP A 167 -21.43 15.84 -11.95
CA ASP A 167 -22.63 16.28 -12.65
C ASP A 167 -23.01 17.73 -12.27
N THR A 168 -23.88 18.31 -13.09
CA THR A 168 -24.35 19.69 -12.94
C THR A 168 -25.47 19.81 -11.91
N VAL A 169 -26.32 18.78 -11.80
CA VAL A 169 -27.60 18.80 -11.07
C VAL A 169 -27.45 18.50 -9.59
N HIS A 170 -26.83 17.37 -9.26
CA HIS A 170 -26.74 16.84 -7.90
C HIS A 170 -25.33 16.93 -7.33
N LYS A 171 -24.38 17.43 -8.12
CA LYS A 171 -22.94 17.47 -7.85
C LYS A 171 -22.37 16.11 -7.48
N HIS A 172 -22.98 15.02 -7.96
CA HIS A 172 -22.43 13.68 -7.79
C HIS A 172 -21.26 13.45 -8.73
N SER A 173 -20.24 12.72 -8.28
CA SER A 173 -19.08 12.43 -9.12
C SER A 173 -19.41 11.44 -10.24
N LEU A 174 -18.62 11.45 -11.31
CA LEU A 174 -18.67 10.42 -12.35
C LEU A 174 -18.42 9.04 -11.74
N LEU A 175 -17.55 8.95 -10.72
CA LEU A 175 -17.35 7.72 -9.94
C LEU A 175 -18.65 7.24 -9.27
N HIS A 176 -19.48 8.14 -8.73
CA HIS A 176 -20.77 7.78 -8.13
C HIS A 176 -21.70 7.14 -9.15
N HIS A 177 -21.84 7.77 -10.32
CA HIS A 177 -22.64 7.25 -11.43
C HIS A 177 -22.08 5.91 -11.95
N LEU A 178 -20.76 5.81 -12.08
CA LEU A 178 -20.07 4.58 -12.45
C LEU A 178 -20.37 3.44 -11.48
N CYS A 179 -20.34 3.69 -10.16
CA CYS A 179 -20.69 2.69 -9.15
C CYS A 179 -22.12 2.16 -9.36
N HIS A 180 -23.09 3.05 -9.56
CA HIS A 180 -24.47 2.67 -9.83
C HIS A 180 -24.58 1.78 -11.08
N MET A 181 -24.03 2.23 -12.20
CA MET A 181 -24.13 1.51 -13.47
C MET A 181 -23.41 0.16 -13.43
N VAL A 182 -22.25 0.07 -12.76
CA VAL A 182 -21.52 -1.19 -12.60
C VAL A 182 -22.34 -2.17 -11.74
N MET A 183 -22.94 -1.74 -10.64
CA MET A 183 -23.78 -2.62 -9.81
C MET A 183 -25.04 -3.08 -10.54
N GLU A 184 -25.65 -2.24 -11.38
CA GLU A 184 -26.81 -2.65 -12.19
C GLU A 184 -26.44 -3.61 -13.33
N LYS A 185 -25.35 -3.35 -14.05
CA LYS A 185 -24.93 -4.17 -15.21
C LYS A 185 -24.20 -5.45 -14.80
N PHE A 186 -23.49 -5.42 -13.68
CA PHE A 186 -22.67 -6.52 -13.17
C PHE A 186 -23.02 -6.76 -11.69
N PRO A 187 -24.13 -7.48 -11.39
CA PRO A 187 -24.57 -7.71 -10.01
C PRO A 187 -23.54 -8.43 -9.13
N ASP A 188 -22.72 -9.28 -9.74
CA ASP A 188 -21.63 -10.02 -9.06
C ASP A 188 -20.36 -9.16 -8.85
N SER A 189 -20.39 -7.87 -9.19
CA SER A 189 -19.25 -6.97 -9.00
C SER A 189 -19.01 -6.65 -7.53
N THR A 190 -17.73 -6.63 -7.16
CA THR A 190 -17.25 -6.39 -5.80
C THR A 190 -16.78 -4.94 -5.60
N ASP A 191 -16.09 -4.65 -4.50
CA ASP A 191 -15.49 -3.34 -4.23
C ASP A 191 -14.13 -3.11 -4.93
N LEU A 192 -13.64 -4.08 -5.72
CA LEU A 192 -12.33 -4.11 -6.39
C LEU A 192 -11.12 -4.09 -5.43
N TYR A 193 -11.07 -3.16 -4.48
CA TYR A 193 -9.93 -2.93 -3.59
C TYR A 193 -9.55 -4.18 -2.79
N SER A 194 -10.55 -4.90 -2.28
CA SER A 194 -10.34 -6.14 -1.52
C SER A 194 -9.72 -7.27 -2.35
N GLU A 195 -9.78 -7.19 -3.68
CA GLU A 195 -9.27 -8.22 -4.59
C GLU A 195 -7.85 -7.95 -5.09
N ILE A 196 -7.35 -6.72 -4.96
CA ILE A 196 -6.09 -6.27 -5.58
C ILE A 196 -4.97 -6.02 -4.57
N GLY A 197 -4.96 -6.72 -3.42
CA GLY A 197 -3.99 -6.49 -2.35
C GLY A 197 -2.52 -6.52 -2.79
N ALA A 198 -2.15 -7.37 -3.76
CA ALA A 198 -0.80 -7.42 -4.33
C ALA A 198 -0.45 -6.13 -5.12
N VAL A 199 -1.42 -5.56 -5.84
CA VAL A 199 -1.25 -4.27 -6.55
C VAL A 199 -1.02 -3.13 -5.55
N THR A 200 -1.78 -3.11 -4.44
CA THR A 200 -1.62 -2.10 -3.37
C THR A 200 -0.29 -2.20 -2.62
N ARG A 201 0.31 -3.40 -2.52
CA ARG A 201 1.67 -3.54 -1.98
C ARG A 201 2.71 -3.08 -3.01
N ALA A 202 2.60 -3.52 -4.26
CA ALA A 202 3.50 -3.14 -5.34
C ALA A 202 3.49 -1.62 -5.61
N SER A 203 2.40 -0.90 -5.33
CA SER A 203 2.34 0.56 -5.51
C SER A 203 3.28 1.35 -4.58
N LYS A 204 3.79 0.73 -3.52
CA LYS A 204 4.65 1.38 -2.51
C LYS A 204 6.14 1.13 -2.73
N ILE A 205 6.48 0.32 -3.73
CA ILE A 205 7.85 -0.15 -3.96
C ILE A 205 8.48 0.68 -5.07
N ASP A 206 9.71 1.15 -4.89
CA ASP A 206 10.49 1.70 -6.00
C ASP A 206 11.21 0.55 -6.72
N PHE A 207 10.81 0.28 -7.97
CA PHE A 207 11.39 -0.81 -8.75
C PHE A 207 12.78 -0.47 -9.32
N ASP A 208 13.14 0.82 -9.41
CA ASP A 208 14.49 1.24 -9.79
C ASP A 208 15.46 1.01 -8.62
N GLU A 209 15.05 1.36 -7.40
CA GLU A 209 15.80 1.05 -6.18
C GLU A 209 15.92 -0.45 -5.96
N LEU A 210 14.84 -1.21 -6.20
CA LEU A 210 14.85 -2.67 -6.11
C LEU A 210 15.89 -3.29 -7.07
N ALA A 211 16.02 -2.75 -8.29
CA ALA A 211 17.05 -3.18 -9.22
C ALA A 211 18.46 -2.84 -8.72
N ALA A 212 18.66 -1.65 -8.12
CA ALA A 212 19.93 -1.25 -7.52
C ALA A 212 20.31 -2.15 -6.33
N ASN A 213 19.33 -2.60 -5.53
CA ASN A 213 19.55 -3.49 -4.39
C ASN A 213 20.08 -4.87 -4.81
N ILE A 214 19.69 -5.39 -5.99
CA ILE A 214 20.29 -6.62 -6.54
C ILE A 214 21.79 -6.42 -6.81
N GLY A 215 22.17 -5.29 -7.42
CA GLY A 215 23.57 -4.98 -7.69
C GLY A 215 24.38 -4.74 -6.40
N LYS A 216 23.76 -4.15 -5.38
CA LYS A 216 24.35 -4.01 -4.04
C LYS A 216 24.61 -5.39 -3.41
N LEU A 217 23.63 -6.29 -3.46
CA LEU A 217 23.74 -7.64 -2.91
C LEU A 217 24.83 -8.46 -3.62
N GLU A 218 24.98 -8.31 -4.93
CA GLU A 218 26.06 -8.90 -5.71
C GLU A 218 27.44 -8.39 -5.27
N SER A 219 27.58 -7.07 -5.10
CA SER A 219 28.82 -6.44 -4.63
C SER A 219 29.20 -6.89 -3.22
N GLU A 220 28.21 -6.97 -2.31
CA GLU A 220 28.40 -7.43 -0.93
C GLU A 220 28.77 -8.91 -0.85
N CYS A 221 28.17 -9.75 -1.70
CA CYS A 221 28.54 -11.16 -1.82
C CYS A 221 30.00 -11.30 -2.30
N LYS A 222 30.42 -10.52 -3.29
CA LYS A 222 31.81 -10.49 -3.77
C LYS A 222 32.79 -10.01 -2.70
N ALA A 223 32.45 -8.95 -1.97
CA ALA A 223 33.26 -8.47 -0.85
C ALA A 223 33.37 -9.53 0.26
N SER A 224 32.30 -10.29 0.51
CA SER A 224 32.27 -11.39 1.48
C SER A 224 33.20 -12.54 1.09
N TRP A 225 33.32 -12.85 -0.21
CA TRP A 225 34.34 -13.78 -0.70
C TRP A 225 35.77 -13.29 -0.41
N ASP A 226 36.03 -12.00 -0.57
CA ASP A 226 37.35 -11.44 -0.28
C ASP A 226 37.65 -11.41 1.22
N HIS A 227 36.63 -11.13 2.06
CA HIS A 227 36.73 -11.28 3.51
C HIS A 227 37.06 -12.73 3.91
N LEU A 228 36.40 -13.71 3.31
CA LEU A 228 36.68 -15.13 3.56
C LEU A 228 38.13 -15.50 3.17
N LYS A 229 38.64 -14.99 2.03
CA LYS A 229 40.03 -15.22 1.60
C LYS A 229 41.04 -14.65 2.60
N LEU A 230 40.80 -13.45 3.16
CA LEU A 230 41.67 -12.86 4.18
C LEU A 230 41.68 -13.70 5.46
N ILE A 231 40.50 -14.10 5.94
CA ILE A 231 40.35 -14.93 7.13
C ILE A 231 41.08 -16.27 6.96
N ALA A 232 40.95 -16.88 5.78
CA ALA A 232 41.55 -18.17 5.47
C ALA A 232 43.10 -18.17 5.45
N LYS A 233 43.76 -17.01 5.40
CA LYS A 233 45.23 -16.92 5.53
C LYS A 233 45.71 -17.14 6.97
N HIS A 234 44.85 -16.87 7.95
CA HIS A 234 45.20 -16.88 9.38
C HIS A 234 44.53 -18.02 10.16
N ASP A 235 43.48 -18.66 9.61
CA ASP A 235 42.78 -19.78 10.25
C ASP A 235 43.21 -21.14 9.66
N GLY A 236 43.64 -22.06 10.54
CA GLY A 236 43.89 -23.47 10.18
C GLY A 236 42.63 -24.33 10.09
N SER A 237 41.45 -23.79 10.45
CA SER A 237 40.18 -24.52 10.47
C SER A 237 39.56 -24.62 9.07
N THR A 238 39.73 -25.79 8.44
CA THR A 238 39.16 -26.08 7.11
C THR A 238 37.63 -26.09 7.12
N MET A 239 36.99 -26.51 8.21
CA MET A 239 35.54 -26.72 8.26
C MET A 239 34.72 -25.42 8.20
N MET A 240 35.15 -24.36 8.89
CA MET A 240 34.47 -23.05 8.82
C MET A 240 34.61 -22.45 7.41
N LYS A 241 35.79 -22.59 6.82
CA LYS A 241 36.08 -22.13 5.46
C LYS A 241 35.18 -22.83 4.43
N VAL A 242 35.05 -24.16 4.51
CA VAL A 242 34.18 -24.94 3.61
C VAL A 242 32.72 -24.50 3.77
N LYS A 243 32.18 -24.50 4.99
CA LYS A 243 30.79 -24.10 5.25
C LYS A 243 30.47 -22.69 4.73
N MET A 244 31.39 -21.75 4.91
CA MET A 244 31.18 -20.38 4.43
C MET A 244 31.33 -20.26 2.91
N SER A 245 32.25 -21.01 2.32
CA SER A 245 32.40 -21.09 0.86
C SER A 245 31.12 -21.63 0.22
N ASP A 246 30.53 -22.68 0.78
CA ASP A 246 29.28 -23.27 0.31
C ASP A 246 28.12 -22.28 0.45
N PHE A 247 28.03 -21.59 1.59
CA PHE A 247 27.04 -20.52 1.80
C PHE A 247 27.17 -19.39 0.77
N LEU A 248 28.38 -18.88 0.54
CA LEU A 248 28.60 -17.79 -0.42
C LEU A 248 28.36 -18.24 -1.87
N ALA A 249 28.57 -19.51 -2.19
CA ALA A 249 28.22 -20.08 -3.49
C ALA A 249 26.70 -20.14 -3.67
N ASP A 250 25.94 -20.60 -2.65
CA ASP A 250 24.47 -20.57 -2.64
C ASP A 250 23.94 -19.13 -2.81
N CYS A 251 24.49 -18.18 -2.05
CA CYS A 251 24.14 -16.76 -2.19
C CYS A 251 24.35 -16.24 -3.61
N ALA A 252 25.51 -16.53 -4.22
CA ALA A 252 25.82 -16.09 -5.57
C ALA A 252 24.85 -16.67 -6.61
N GLU A 253 24.51 -17.96 -6.51
CA GLU A 253 23.52 -18.59 -7.38
C GLU A 253 22.14 -17.93 -7.23
N ARG A 254 21.69 -17.72 -5.99
CA ARG A 254 20.40 -17.09 -5.69
C ARG A 254 20.32 -15.65 -6.17
N ILE A 255 21.40 -14.86 -6.04
CA ILE A 255 21.48 -13.49 -6.59
C ILE A 255 21.33 -13.52 -8.12
N ILE A 256 21.99 -14.45 -8.82
CA ILE A 256 21.87 -14.59 -10.27
C ILE A 256 20.41 -14.92 -10.65
N VAL A 257 19.79 -15.86 -9.95
CA VAL A 257 18.38 -16.23 -10.17
C VAL A 257 17.47 -15.02 -9.94
N LEU A 258 17.71 -14.24 -8.88
CA LEU A 258 16.94 -13.04 -8.54
C LEU A 258 17.03 -11.98 -9.66
N GLY A 259 18.22 -11.76 -10.22
CA GLY A 259 18.41 -10.88 -11.38
C GLY A 259 17.66 -11.36 -12.65
N ILE A 260 17.60 -12.68 -12.89
CA ILE A 260 16.82 -13.27 -13.99
C ILE A 260 15.32 -13.08 -13.74
N VAL A 261 14.85 -13.33 -12.51
CA VAL A 261 13.44 -13.17 -12.11
C VAL A 261 12.99 -11.73 -12.27
N HIS A 262 13.77 -10.77 -11.76
CA HIS A 262 13.54 -9.34 -11.94
C HIS A 262 13.33 -8.99 -13.42
N ARG A 263 14.31 -9.34 -14.27
CA ARG A 263 14.23 -9.06 -15.72
C ARG A 263 12.99 -9.68 -16.37
N ARG A 264 12.65 -10.92 -16.01
CA ARG A 264 11.47 -11.62 -16.54
C ARG A 264 10.17 -10.93 -16.13
N ILE A 265 10.07 -10.48 -14.89
CA ILE A 265 8.86 -9.83 -14.36
C ILE A 265 8.68 -8.45 -14.97
N ILE A 266 9.73 -7.64 -15.08
CA ILE A 266 9.67 -6.34 -15.75
C ILE A 266 9.26 -6.50 -17.22
N ASN A 267 9.81 -7.50 -17.93
CA ASN A 267 9.39 -7.79 -19.30
C ASN A 267 7.92 -8.25 -19.40
N ARG A 268 7.40 -8.97 -18.39
CA ARG A 268 5.98 -9.32 -18.32
C ARG A 268 5.12 -8.09 -18.05
N PHE A 269 5.59 -7.18 -17.20
CA PHE A 269 4.94 -5.91 -16.94
C PHE A 269 4.81 -5.05 -18.20
N HIS A 270 5.88 -4.89 -18.98
CA HIS A 270 5.81 -4.19 -20.26
C HIS A 270 4.78 -4.81 -21.23
N LYS A 271 4.73 -6.14 -21.31
CA LYS A 271 3.70 -6.84 -22.11
C LYS A 271 2.29 -6.65 -21.56
N PHE A 272 2.14 -6.56 -20.24
CA PHE A 272 0.86 -6.36 -19.58
C PHE A 272 0.31 -4.96 -19.80
N VAL A 273 1.14 -3.92 -19.67
CA VAL A 273 0.70 -2.54 -19.94
C VAL A 273 0.42 -2.31 -21.42
N LEU A 274 1.18 -2.96 -22.32
CA LEU A 274 0.86 -2.98 -23.75
C LEU A 274 -0.50 -3.65 -24.02
N TRP A 275 -0.79 -4.76 -23.33
CA TRP A 275 -2.10 -5.43 -23.41
C TRP A 275 -3.24 -4.54 -22.89
N LEU A 276 -2.98 -3.67 -21.91
CA LEU A 276 -3.94 -2.67 -21.42
C LEU A 276 -4.12 -1.47 -22.36
N GLY A 277 -3.32 -1.36 -23.43
CA GLY A 277 -3.45 -0.30 -24.44
C GLY A 277 -2.50 0.87 -24.27
N ILE A 278 -1.48 0.78 -23.41
CA ILE A 278 -0.43 1.81 -23.36
C ILE A 278 0.37 1.80 -24.68
N PRO A 279 0.56 2.95 -25.36
CA PRO A 279 1.32 3.01 -26.61
C PRO A 279 2.76 2.53 -26.43
N LEU A 280 3.30 1.82 -27.43
CA LEU A 280 4.64 1.19 -27.37
C LEU A 280 5.76 2.14 -26.94
N HIS A 281 5.72 3.39 -27.39
CA HIS A 281 6.75 4.39 -27.04
C HIS A 281 6.72 4.82 -25.56
N ARG A 282 5.60 4.64 -24.85
CA ARG A 282 5.47 4.96 -23.41
C ARG A 282 5.66 3.75 -22.50
N VAL A 283 5.70 2.53 -23.05
CA VAL A 283 5.78 1.31 -22.25
C VAL A 283 7.04 1.29 -21.39
N GLN A 284 8.17 1.79 -21.91
CA GLN A 284 9.43 1.85 -21.16
C GLN A 284 9.44 2.92 -20.07
N ASP A 285 8.69 4.01 -20.27
CA ASP A 285 8.58 5.11 -19.31
C ASP A 285 7.56 4.80 -18.21
N THR A 286 6.69 3.82 -18.42
CA THR A 286 5.65 3.45 -17.46
C THR A 286 6.28 2.66 -16.31
N LYS A 287 6.37 3.26 -15.12
CA LYS A 287 6.90 2.57 -13.96
C LYS A 287 5.85 1.66 -13.30
N PRO A 288 6.22 0.44 -12.83
CA PRO A 288 5.25 -0.46 -12.19
C PRO A 288 4.56 0.14 -10.97
N ASN A 289 5.30 0.88 -10.14
CA ASN A 289 4.77 1.50 -8.93
C ASN A 289 3.77 2.61 -9.22
N GLU A 290 4.03 3.44 -10.23
CA GLU A 290 3.10 4.49 -10.66
C GLU A 290 1.80 3.89 -11.20
N PHE A 291 1.92 2.89 -12.08
CA PHE A 291 0.79 2.12 -12.58
C PHE A 291 -0.04 1.52 -11.43
N CYS A 292 0.62 0.79 -10.52
CA CYS A 292 -0.05 0.14 -9.39
C CYS A 292 -0.69 1.17 -8.45
N ARG A 293 -0.09 2.34 -8.29
CA ARG A 293 -0.64 3.44 -7.49
C ARG A 293 -1.95 3.96 -8.07
N ILE A 294 -2.00 4.27 -9.36
CA ILE A 294 -3.22 4.74 -10.03
C ILE A 294 -4.37 3.74 -9.82
N VAL A 295 -4.11 2.46 -10.03
CA VAL A 295 -5.12 1.40 -9.87
C VAL A 295 -5.55 1.26 -8.41
N SER A 296 -4.60 1.29 -7.47
CA SER A 296 -4.88 1.12 -6.04
C SER A 296 -5.64 2.31 -5.44
N GLU A 297 -5.29 3.54 -5.82
CA GLU A 297 -5.98 4.76 -5.39
C GLU A 297 -7.41 4.79 -5.92
N PHE A 298 -7.58 4.55 -7.23
CA PHE A 298 -8.90 4.45 -7.84
C PHE A 298 -9.76 3.36 -7.17
N ALA A 299 -9.20 2.17 -6.93
CA ALA A 299 -9.94 1.09 -6.30
C ALA A 299 -10.40 1.46 -4.87
N LEU A 300 -9.57 2.16 -4.10
CA LEU A 300 -9.93 2.64 -2.77
C LEU A 300 -11.09 3.64 -2.84
N GLU A 301 -11.03 4.58 -3.77
CA GLU A 301 -12.10 5.55 -4.00
C GLU A 301 -13.39 4.87 -4.48
N TYR A 302 -13.27 3.89 -5.37
CA TYR A 302 -14.38 3.08 -5.85
C TYR A 302 -15.06 2.34 -4.70
N ARG A 303 -14.31 1.66 -3.83
CA ARG A 303 -14.85 0.99 -2.63
C ARG A 303 -15.67 1.95 -1.78
N THR A 304 -15.05 3.06 -1.37
CA THR A 304 -15.70 4.02 -0.46
C THR A 304 -16.93 4.67 -1.09
N THR A 305 -16.90 4.93 -2.41
CA THR A 305 -18.03 5.51 -3.14
C THR A 305 -19.15 4.49 -3.31
N ARG A 306 -18.83 3.25 -3.66
CA ARG A 306 -19.78 2.13 -3.79
C ARG A 306 -20.52 1.88 -2.47
N GLU A 307 -19.81 1.85 -1.34
CA GLU A 307 -20.42 1.71 -0.01
C GLU A 307 -21.41 2.84 0.28
N ARG A 308 -21.04 4.10 0.00
CA ARG A 308 -21.97 5.25 0.18
C ARG A 308 -23.20 5.12 -0.71
N VAL A 309 -23.04 4.68 -1.95
CA VAL A 309 -24.15 4.47 -2.88
C VAL A 309 -25.12 3.41 -2.33
N ILE A 310 -24.60 2.27 -1.89
CA ILE A 310 -25.41 1.19 -1.31
C ILE A 310 -26.21 1.69 -0.11
N GLN A 311 -25.54 2.39 0.83
CA GLN A 311 -26.21 2.96 2.00
C GLN A 311 -27.31 3.97 1.62
N GLN A 312 -27.12 4.77 0.57
CA GLN A 312 -28.14 5.71 0.09
C GLN A 312 -29.34 4.96 -0.54
N LEU A 313 -29.09 3.90 -1.30
CA LEU A 313 -30.14 3.06 -1.88
C LEU A 313 -30.96 2.37 -0.79
N GLU A 314 -30.32 1.78 0.22
CA GLU A 314 -30.99 1.15 1.36
C GLU A 314 -31.84 2.14 2.15
N LYS A 315 -31.30 3.33 2.45
CA LYS A 315 -32.07 4.40 3.13
C LYS A 315 -33.30 4.81 2.31
N LYS A 316 -33.17 4.98 0.99
CA LYS A 316 -34.29 5.30 0.10
C LYS A 316 -35.32 4.16 0.05
N ALA A 317 -34.88 2.90 0.03
CA ALA A 317 -35.76 1.73 0.06
C ALA A 317 -36.55 1.64 1.37
N ASN A 318 -35.87 1.77 2.51
CA ASN A 318 -36.49 1.77 3.84
C ASN A 318 -37.48 2.91 4.01
N HIS A 319 -37.16 4.11 3.50
CA HIS A 319 -38.10 5.24 3.51
C HIS A 319 -39.34 4.98 2.66
N ARG A 320 -39.17 4.40 1.45
CA ARG A 320 -40.30 4.00 0.58
C ARG A 320 -41.17 2.94 1.25
N GLU A 321 -40.59 1.97 1.93
CA GLU A 321 -41.32 0.93 2.66
C GLU A 321 -42.11 1.51 3.84
N ARG A 322 -41.48 2.37 4.65
CA ARG A 322 -42.15 3.12 5.73
C ARG A 322 -43.32 3.96 5.22
N ASN A 323 -43.19 4.61 4.06
CA ASN A 323 -44.29 5.39 3.49
C ASN A 323 -45.44 4.50 2.99
N LYS A 324 -45.14 3.30 2.46
CA LYS A 324 -46.16 2.31 2.08
C LYS A 324 -46.91 1.78 3.30
N THR A 325 -46.23 1.51 4.42
CA THR A 325 -46.88 1.02 5.65
C THR A 325 -47.64 2.12 6.39
N ARG A 326 -47.13 3.37 6.41
CA ARG A 326 -47.86 4.54 6.95
C ARG A 326 -49.15 4.84 6.19
N GLY A 327 -49.14 4.76 4.86
CA GLY A 327 -50.35 4.94 4.04
C GLY A 327 -51.43 3.88 4.31
N LYS A 328 -51.02 2.63 4.57
CA LYS A 328 -51.93 1.53 4.93
C LYS A 328 -52.58 1.74 6.31
N MET A 329 -51.82 2.18 7.32
CA MET A 329 -52.39 2.47 8.65
C MET A 329 -53.40 3.63 8.63
N ILE A 330 -53.19 4.66 7.79
CA ILE A 330 -54.16 5.76 7.64
C ILE A 330 -55.49 5.25 7.05
N THR A 331 -55.46 4.34 6.07
CA THR A 331 -56.68 3.72 5.52
C THR A 331 -57.37 2.76 6.48
N GLU A 332 -56.63 2.12 7.39
CA GLU A 332 -57.20 1.22 8.39
C GLU A 332 -57.87 1.99 9.53
N VAL A 333 -57.27 3.09 10.02
CA VAL A 333 -57.92 3.99 11.00
C VAL A 333 -59.22 4.58 10.42
N GLY A 334 -59.27 4.89 9.13
CA GLY A 334 -60.51 5.31 8.44
C GLY A 334 -61.61 4.24 8.37
N LYS A 335 -61.28 2.95 8.57
CA LYS A 335 -62.25 1.84 8.65
C LYS A 335 -62.78 1.59 10.05
N PHE A 336 -62.15 2.14 11.08
CA PHE A 336 -62.63 2.12 12.46
C PHE A 336 -63.32 3.44 12.82
N ARG A 337 -64.40 3.79 12.09
CA ARG A 337 -65.36 4.79 12.58
C ARG A 337 -66.13 4.17 13.75
N THR A 338 -66.09 4.81 14.92
CA THR A 338 -66.76 4.31 16.13
C THR A 338 -68.27 4.43 15.99
N LYS A 339 -69.04 3.71 16.83
CA LYS A 339 -70.51 3.83 16.84
C LYS A 339 -70.98 5.26 17.09
N GLU A 340 -70.18 6.07 17.80
CA GLU A 340 -70.42 7.50 18.02
C GLU A 340 -70.38 8.30 16.72
N ASP A 341 -69.42 8.05 15.82
CA ASP A 341 -69.33 8.73 14.52
C ASP A 341 -70.55 8.46 13.60
N ARG A 342 -71.21 7.31 13.79
CA ARG A 342 -72.46 6.97 13.08
C ARG A 342 -73.67 7.66 13.70
N ALA A 343 -73.74 7.69 15.04
CA ALA A 343 -74.81 8.39 15.76
C ALA A 343 -74.79 9.90 15.49
N ASP A 344 -73.60 10.50 15.38
CA ASP A 344 -73.42 11.93 15.08
C ASP A 344 -73.85 12.28 13.64
N ALA A 345 -73.72 11.34 12.71
CA ALA A 345 -74.19 11.49 11.34
C ALA A 345 -75.72 11.35 11.22
N GLU A 346 -76.33 10.44 11.99
CA GLU A 346 -77.79 10.28 12.05
C GLU A 346 -78.46 11.47 12.75
N LEU A 347 -77.86 12.02 13.81
CA LEU A 347 -78.38 13.20 14.51
C LEU A 347 -78.39 14.45 13.61
N ARG A 348 -77.37 14.60 12.76
CA ARG A 348 -77.30 15.66 11.73
C ARG A 348 -78.34 15.50 10.62
N GLN A 349 -78.83 14.29 10.39
CA GLN A 349 -79.85 14.02 9.39
C GLN A 349 -81.28 14.22 9.95
N LEU A 350 -81.46 14.07 11.26
CA LEU A 350 -82.73 14.28 11.98
C LEU A 350 -83.04 15.76 12.25
N LEU A 351 -82.02 16.63 12.36
CA LEU A 351 -82.18 18.07 12.63
C LEU A 351 -82.45 18.89 11.34
N GLY A 352 -83.34 18.40 10.47
CA GLY A 352 -83.61 19.01 9.16
C GLY A 352 -83.84 20.53 9.17
N SER A 353 -82.97 21.23 8.42
CA SER A 353 -83.07 22.58 7.80
C SER A 353 -83.55 23.77 8.64
N ASP A 354 -82.65 24.73 8.88
CA ASP A 354 -82.72 26.08 8.29
C ASP A 354 -81.59 26.97 8.84
N ILE A 355 -80.80 27.57 7.94
CA ILE A 355 -80.30 28.95 7.99
C ILE A 355 -79.60 29.19 6.65
N SER A 356 -80.27 30.01 5.84
CA SER A 356 -79.75 30.75 4.71
C SER A 356 -78.76 31.83 5.15
N ASP A 357 -77.81 32.13 4.26
CA ASP A 357 -76.95 33.32 4.17
C ASP A 357 -75.85 33.53 5.23
N VAL A 358 -74.59 33.43 4.80
CA VAL A 358 -73.68 34.59 4.60
C VAL A 358 -72.40 34.11 3.89
N GLU A 359 -72.11 34.75 2.75
CA GLU A 359 -70.85 34.66 2.01
C GLU A 359 -69.63 35.03 2.87
N SER A 360 -68.48 34.34 2.70
CA SER A 360 -67.20 35.00 2.40
C SER A 360 -66.06 34.01 2.13
N ILE A 361 -65.57 34.01 0.88
CA ILE A 361 -64.16 34.14 0.48
C ILE A 361 -63.15 33.09 1.02
N HIS A 362 -62.82 32.08 0.20
CA HIS A 362 -61.62 32.14 -0.65
C HIS A 362 -61.60 30.96 -1.65
N GLY A 363 -61.44 31.32 -2.92
CA GLY A 363 -61.70 30.48 -4.07
C GLY A 363 -60.79 29.25 -4.26
N THR A 364 -61.42 28.21 -4.79
CA THR A 364 -60.76 27.22 -5.63
C THR A 364 -61.56 27.16 -6.92
N LEU A 365 -60.92 27.46 -8.06
CA LEU A 365 -61.40 26.97 -9.35
C LEU A 365 -60.46 25.88 -9.88
N PRO A 366 -61.01 24.72 -10.27
CA PRO A 366 -60.29 23.55 -10.70
C PRO A 366 -60.21 23.50 -12.23
N TRP A 367 -59.15 22.91 -12.79
CA TRP A 367 -59.29 22.18 -14.06
C TRP A 367 -58.47 20.90 -14.05
N ARG A 368 -59.22 19.82 -13.88
CA ARG A 368 -58.86 18.42 -14.11
C ARG A 368 -59.21 18.10 -15.58
N ARG A 369 -58.26 17.56 -16.34
CA ARG A 369 -58.42 16.59 -17.45
C ARG A 369 -57.01 16.09 -17.78
N GLN A 370 -56.70 14.83 -18.05
CA GLN A 370 -57.40 13.55 -17.99
C GLN A 370 -56.27 12.56 -18.31
N ARG A 371 -55.86 11.71 -17.36
CA ARG A 371 -54.95 10.60 -17.65
C ARG A 371 -55.76 9.52 -18.37
N LYS A 372 -55.29 9.15 -19.56
CA LYS A 372 -55.53 7.84 -20.16
C LYS A 372 -54.21 7.34 -20.72
N ASP A 373 -53.67 6.33 -20.04
CA ASP A 373 -52.88 5.19 -20.51
C ASP A 373 -51.86 5.41 -21.64
N ALA A 374 -50.58 5.35 -21.28
CA ALA A 374 -49.54 4.70 -22.09
C ALA A 374 -48.38 4.25 -21.18
N LEU A 375 -48.10 2.95 -21.25
CA LEU A 375 -46.93 2.27 -20.69
C LEU A 375 -45.65 2.73 -21.42
N GLY A 376 -44.53 2.88 -20.69
CA GLY A 376 -43.20 2.96 -21.30
C GLY A 376 -42.21 3.82 -20.53
N GLY A 377 -41.20 3.17 -19.96
CA GLY A 377 -40.06 3.68 -19.18
C GLY A 377 -39.59 5.12 -19.38
N ASP A 378 -39.49 5.83 -18.24
CA ASP A 378 -38.66 7.03 -18.08
C ASP A 378 -37.41 6.67 -17.24
N ARG A 379 -36.30 6.41 -17.94
CA ARG A 379 -34.91 6.41 -17.41
C ARG A 379 -33.94 7.13 -18.37
N ALA A 380 -34.45 8.06 -19.18
CA ALA A 380 -33.65 8.85 -20.11
C ALA A 380 -33.35 10.28 -19.59
N GLY A 381 -34.14 10.78 -18.63
CA GLY A 381 -34.04 12.18 -18.18
C GLY A 381 -32.85 12.54 -17.25
N GLU A 382 -32.12 11.57 -16.70
CA GLU A 382 -30.95 11.85 -15.84
C GLU A 382 -29.63 12.00 -16.61
N LEU A 383 -29.58 11.55 -17.88
CA LEU A 383 -28.38 11.63 -18.73
C LEU A 383 -28.32 12.94 -19.53
N ASP A 384 -29.47 13.53 -19.88
CA ASP A 384 -29.55 14.74 -20.70
C ASP A 384 -29.00 16.01 -20.01
N VAL A 385 -28.89 16.00 -18.68
CA VAL A 385 -28.41 17.19 -17.94
C VAL A 385 -26.89 17.21 -17.76
N ILE A 386 -26.21 16.09 -18.03
CA ILE A 386 -24.74 15.99 -18.03
C ILE A 386 -24.15 16.65 -19.29
N LEU A 387 -24.94 16.77 -20.37
CA LEU A 387 -24.50 17.24 -21.69
C LEU A 387 -24.16 18.74 -21.77
N ASN A 388 -24.74 19.59 -20.91
CA ASN A 388 -24.78 21.03 -21.18
C ASN A 388 -23.51 21.85 -20.83
N GLU A 389 -22.45 21.26 -20.27
CA GLU A 389 -21.18 22.00 -20.07
C GLU A 389 -19.89 21.25 -20.49
N TRP A 390 -19.99 20.02 -21.01
CA TRP A 390 -18.82 19.32 -21.57
C TRP A 390 -18.27 19.97 -22.87
N PHE A 391 -19.09 20.79 -23.55
CA PHE A 391 -18.65 21.60 -24.68
C PHE A 391 -17.65 22.72 -24.30
N CYS A 392 -17.50 23.07 -23.02
CA CYS A 392 -16.64 24.19 -22.59
C CYS A 392 -15.23 23.80 -22.13
N VAL A 393 -14.94 22.51 -21.87
CA VAL A 393 -13.60 22.08 -21.39
C VAL A 393 -12.69 21.64 -22.55
N TYR A 394 -13.23 21.45 -23.76
CA TYR A 394 -12.48 21.05 -24.95
C TYR A 394 -11.93 22.21 -25.80
N LYS A 395 -11.85 23.43 -25.25
CA LYS A 395 -11.30 24.61 -25.96
C LYS A 395 -10.03 25.21 -25.38
N PHE A 396 -9.24 24.44 -24.62
CA PHE A 396 -7.95 24.92 -24.07
C PHE A 396 -6.75 23.96 -24.21
N CYS A 397 -6.84 22.92 -25.05
CA CYS A 397 -5.68 22.06 -25.38
C CYS A 397 -5.44 21.86 -26.88
N ASP A 398 -6.00 22.71 -27.74
CA ASP A 398 -5.54 22.88 -29.11
C ASP A 398 -5.08 24.33 -29.29
N GLY A 399 -3.76 24.52 -29.20
CA GLY A 399 -3.11 25.81 -29.37
C GLY A 399 -1.60 25.66 -29.55
N ASN A 400 -1.19 25.58 -30.82
CA ASN A 400 0.16 25.64 -31.38
C ASN A 400 0.98 24.34 -31.46
N CYS A 401 0.70 23.57 -32.52
CA CYS A 401 1.77 23.18 -33.44
C CYS A 401 1.99 24.32 -34.44
N GLY A 402 3.20 24.85 -34.44
CA GLY A 402 3.82 25.66 -35.50
C GLY A 402 5.28 25.28 -35.54
#